data_AF-A0A3P1W5X6-F1
#
_entry.id   AF-A0A3P1W5X6-F1
#
_cell.length_a   1.000
_cell.length_b   1.000
_cell.length_c   1.000
_cell.angle_alpha   90.00
_cell.angle_beta   90.00
_cell.angle_gamma   90.00
#
_symmetry.space_group_name_H-M   'P 1'
#
loop_
_entity.id
_entity.type
_entity.pdbx_description
1 polymer ?
#
loop_
_entity_poly.entity_id
_entity_poly.type
_entity_poly.pdbx_seq_one_letter_code
_entity_poly.pdbx_strand_id
1 'polypeptide(L)'
;MNAMSSALAAAIEHAYRVFSACPPPAGLLDVCTRCCVDPEVELQMRTLPLRQLGREHFFDYNFSAKSEVQPAAEIRYLLPRMLELIAQGVDIHHSIELYLERLGRCPRDSLNPAQWLAVQAVAQALFADCLARYPWERGGPWNGCTLFDVLRMLHIGGLDIQPLLDLWLRTATPQATLHYANAAWFDYWLDGGRVNNAFVKDRPDYITCVDKWMRHEAHRLLFSQRLLALETARIPHFDQWKCGCRFTPAQVIQNCIDAMRLDGTESACQQGSNDEKRKP
;
A
#
# COMPACT_ATOMS: atom_id res chain seq x y z
N MET A 1 6.01 0.44 20.52
CA MET A 1 5.18 1.15 19.53
C MET A 1 6.06 2.19 18.88
N ASN A 2 6.31 2.09 17.58
CA ASN A 2 7.12 3.10 16.88
C ASN A 2 6.27 4.34 16.66
N ALA A 3 6.81 5.51 17.03
CA ALA A 3 6.08 6.76 16.94
C ALA A 3 5.87 7.17 15.47
N MET A 4 4.62 7.46 15.14
CA MET A 4 4.20 8.09 13.89
C MET A 4 4.90 9.44 13.69
N SER A 5 5.34 9.77 12.47
CA SER A 5 5.91 11.10 12.20
C SER A 5 4.91 12.23 12.45
N SER A 6 5.41 13.43 12.76
CA SER A 6 4.56 14.60 13.00
C SER A 6 3.70 14.97 11.79
N ALA A 7 4.20 14.73 10.57
CA ALA A 7 3.44 14.98 9.34
C ALA A 7 2.25 14.01 9.21
N LEU A 8 2.46 12.73 9.48
CA LEU A 8 1.39 11.73 9.47
C LEU A 8 0.38 11.98 10.59
N ALA A 9 0.84 12.35 11.80
CA ALA A 9 -0.04 12.76 12.89
C ALA A 9 -0.93 13.95 12.49
N ALA A 10 -0.36 14.98 11.88
CA ALA A 10 -1.10 16.15 11.42
C ALA A 10 -2.12 15.82 10.32
N ALA A 11 -1.78 14.91 9.40
CA ALA A 11 -2.71 14.44 8.37
C ALA A 11 -3.90 13.67 8.97
N ILE A 12 -3.65 12.83 9.98
CA ILE A 12 -4.72 12.13 10.72
C ILE A 12 -5.63 13.13 11.44
N GLU A 13 -5.09 14.11 12.16
CA GLU A 13 -5.90 15.14 12.81
C GLU A 13 -6.71 15.96 11.80
N HIS A 14 -6.15 16.22 10.62
CA HIS A 14 -6.87 16.88 9.54
C HIS A 14 -8.05 16.02 9.05
N ALA A 15 -7.86 14.71 8.86
CA ALA A 15 -8.94 13.80 8.51
C ALA A 15 -10.05 13.82 9.58
N TYR A 16 -9.72 13.74 10.87
CA TYR A 16 -10.71 13.87 11.94
C TYR A 16 -11.54 15.16 11.85
N ARG A 17 -10.91 16.30 11.55
CA ARG A 17 -11.62 17.57 11.37
C ARG A 17 -12.52 17.59 10.14
N VAL A 18 -12.05 17.07 9.00
CA VAL A 18 -12.83 17.07 7.75
C VAL A 18 -14.07 16.18 7.84
N PHE A 19 -13.98 15.09 8.60
CA PHE A 19 -15.08 14.15 8.79
C PHE A 19 -15.90 14.41 10.07
N SER A 20 -15.62 15.47 10.84
CA SER A 20 -16.27 15.72 12.15
C SER A 20 -17.77 15.99 12.04
N ALA A 21 -18.25 16.42 10.88
CA ALA A 21 -19.68 16.66 10.62
C ALA A 21 -20.45 15.38 10.22
N CYS A 22 -19.76 14.25 10.02
CA CYS A 22 -20.40 12.98 9.72
C CYS A 22 -20.97 12.38 11.02
N PRO A 23 -22.30 12.20 11.13
CA PRO A 23 -22.90 11.65 12.33
C PRO A 23 -22.57 10.16 12.48
N PRO A 24 -22.62 9.61 13.71
CA PRO A 24 -22.59 8.17 13.92
C PRO A 24 -23.71 7.46 13.13
N PRO A 25 -23.51 6.20 12.71
CA PRO A 25 -24.55 5.41 12.05
C PRO A 25 -25.81 5.27 12.92
N ALA A 26 -26.97 5.65 12.38
CA ALA A 26 -28.24 5.64 13.10
C ALA A 26 -28.87 4.23 13.21
N GLY A 27 -28.50 3.31 12.33
CA GLY A 27 -28.96 1.92 12.29
C GLY A 27 -27.81 0.94 12.43
N LEU A 28 -28.10 -0.35 12.30
CA LEU A 28 -27.08 -1.40 12.30
C LEU A 28 -26.04 -1.15 11.20
N LEU A 29 -24.78 -1.48 11.50
CA LEU A 29 -23.70 -1.48 10.53
C LEU A 29 -23.93 -2.55 9.45
N ASP A 30 -23.34 -2.36 8.26
CA ASP A 30 -23.30 -3.37 7.20
C ASP A 30 -22.30 -4.49 7.53
N VAL A 31 -22.70 -5.31 8.50
CA VAL A 31 -21.97 -6.48 9.01
C VAL A 31 -22.95 -7.62 9.30
N CYS A 32 -22.47 -8.86 9.20
CA CYS A 32 -23.23 -10.02 9.67
C CYS A 32 -23.09 -10.21 11.18
N THR A 33 -24.11 -9.82 11.95
CA THR A 33 -24.17 -10.04 13.41
C THR A 33 -24.57 -11.46 13.83
N ARG A 34 -24.82 -12.37 12.87
CA ARG A 34 -25.17 -13.77 13.15
C ARG A 34 -23.96 -14.67 13.33
N CYS A 35 -22.85 -14.37 12.67
CA CYS A 35 -21.66 -15.23 12.70
C CYS A 35 -20.32 -14.51 12.57
N CYS A 36 -20.28 -13.25 12.13
CA CYS A 36 -19.02 -12.54 11.88
C CYS A 36 -18.65 -11.55 12.98
N VAL A 37 -19.62 -10.78 13.46
CA VAL A 37 -19.41 -9.71 14.44
C VAL A 37 -20.33 -9.96 15.62
N ASP A 38 -19.78 -9.92 16.84
CA ASP A 38 -20.60 -9.94 18.05
C ASP A 38 -21.54 -8.72 18.06
N PRO A 39 -22.85 -8.89 18.32
CA PRO A 39 -23.78 -7.76 18.45
C PRO A 39 -23.32 -6.65 19.41
N GLU A 40 -22.56 -6.99 20.45
CA GLU A 40 -21.99 -6.02 21.39
C GLU A 40 -20.87 -5.18 20.74
N VAL A 41 -19.98 -5.81 19.95
CA VAL A 41 -18.94 -5.09 19.19
C VAL A 41 -19.57 -4.15 18.16
N GLU A 42 -20.62 -4.61 17.48
CA GLU A 42 -21.38 -3.80 16.53
C GLU A 42 -22.01 -2.58 17.22
N LEU A 43 -22.62 -2.78 18.39
CA LEU A 43 -23.20 -1.70 19.19
C LEU A 43 -22.15 -0.70 19.64
N GLN A 44 -20.99 -1.18 20.12
CA GLN A 44 -19.87 -0.35 20.53
C GLN A 44 -19.36 0.54 19.40
N MET A 45 -19.22 -0.01 18.20
CA MET A 45 -18.78 0.76 17.02
C MET A 45 -19.68 1.94 16.66
N ARG A 46 -20.98 1.86 17.00
CA ARG A 46 -21.94 2.95 16.75
C ARG A 46 -22.10 3.93 17.90
N THR A 47 -21.75 3.53 19.12
CA THR A 47 -22.10 4.28 20.34
C THR A 47 -20.91 4.82 21.11
N LEU A 48 -19.75 4.17 21.04
CA LEU A 48 -18.54 4.66 21.69
C LEU A 48 -17.97 5.88 20.93
N PRO A 49 -17.26 6.78 21.63
CA PRO A 49 -16.47 7.81 20.98
C PRO A 49 -15.51 7.18 19.96
N LEU A 50 -15.49 7.72 18.74
CA LEU A 50 -14.77 7.14 17.60
C LEU A 50 -13.29 6.80 17.90
N ARG A 51 -12.61 7.59 18.73
CA ARG A 51 -11.20 7.34 19.13
C ARG A 51 -11.00 6.18 20.11
N GLN A 52 -12.06 5.70 20.75
CA GLN A 52 -12.02 4.54 21.65
C GLN A 52 -12.10 3.21 20.89
N LEU A 53 -12.57 3.22 19.65
CA LEU A 53 -12.68 2.01 18.82
C LEU A 53 -11.29 1.45 18.53
N GLY A 54 -11.07 0.18 18.85
CA GLY A 54 -9.75 -0.46 18.82
C GLY A 54 -9.58 -1.46 17.68
N ARG A 55 -8.51 -2.25 17.78
CA ARG A 55 -8.17 -3.34 16.87
C ARG A 55 -9.36 -4.30 16.65
N GLU A 56 -9.93 -4.83 17.74
CA GLU A 56 -11.01 -5.83 17.68
C GLU A 56 -12.22 -5.34 16.87
N HIS A 57 -12.63 -4.08 17.10
CA HIS A 57 -13.73 -3.44 16.42
C HIS A 57 -13.51 -3.42 14.90
N PHE A 58 -12.36 -2.91 14.45
CA PHE A 58 -12.08 -2.79 13.03
C PHE A 58 -11.69 -4.10 12.36
N PHE A 59 -11.09 -5.04 13.09
CA PHE A 59 -10.78 -6.37 12.57
C PHE A 59 -12.06 -7.14 12.22
N ASP A 60 -13.00 -7.22 13.17
CA ASP A 60 -14.27 -7.92 12.96
C ASP A 60 -15.12 -7.21 11.91
N TYR A 61 -15.17 -5.88 11.97
CA TYR A 61 -15.85 -5.06 10.97
C TYR A 61 -15.31 -5.30 9.56
N ASN A 62 -14.01 -5.21 9.33
CA ASN A 62 -13.47 -5.40 7.99
C ASN A 62 -13.57 -6.85 7.53
N PHE A 63 -13.44 -7.82 8.43
CA PHE A 63 -13.45 -9.25 8.09
C PHE A 63 -14.87 -9.84 7.99
N SER A 64 -15.91 -9.08 8.32
CA SER A 64 -17.27 -9.58 8.26
C SER A 64 -17.76 -9.85 6.82
N ALA A 65 -18.74 -10.75 6.72
CA ALA A 65 -19.68 -10.73 5.61
C ALA A 65 -20.39 -9.37 5.58
N LYS A 66 -20.53 -8.82 4.38
CA LYS A 66 -20.95 -7.43 4.11
C LYS A 66 -21.52 -7.31 2.70
N SER A 67 -22.25 -6.24 2.43
CA SER A 67 -22.82 -5.97 1.12
C SER A 67 -21.74 -5.68 0.08
N GLU A 68 -22.02 -5.96 -1.19
CA GLU A 68 -21.07 -5.65 -2.28
C GLU A 68 -20.82 -4.14 -2.40
N VAL A 69 -21.89 -3.34 -2.31
CA VAL A 69 -21.82 -1.87 -2.23
C VAL A 69 -21.89 -1.44 -0.78
N GLN A 70 -20.96 -0.57 -0.37
CA GLN A 70 -20.78 -0.19 1.02
C GLN A 70 -21.52 1.11 1.40
N PRO A 71 -22.15 1.20 2.59
CA PRO A 71 -22.88 2.40 2.98
C PRO A 71 -21.96 3.61 3.21
N ALA A 72 -22.06 4.62 2.35
CA ALA A 72 -21.21 5.81 2.40
C ALA A 72 -21.24 6.57 3.74
N ALA A 73 -22.39 6.63 4.41
CA ALA A 73 -22.51 7.32 5.70
C ALA A 73 -21.69 6.63 6.80
N GLU A 74 -21.72 5.29 6.82
CA GLU A 74 -20.96 4.45 7.74
C GLU A 74 -19.46 4.60 7.53
N ILE A 75 -19.01 4.47 6.27
CA ILE A 75 -17.59 4.61 5.94
C ILE A 75 -17.09 6.01 6.28
N ARG A 76 -17.81 7.07 5.94
CA ARG A 76 -17.38 8.43 6.28
C ARG A 76 -17.21 8.64 7.80
N TYR A 77 -18.09 8.06 8.63
CA TYR A 77 -17.95 8.14 10.08
C TYR A 77 -16.72 7.38 10.60
N LEU A 78 -16.52 6.15 10.13
CA LEU A 78 -15.46 5.26 10.65
C LEU A 78 -14.06 5.54 10.07
N LEU A 79 -13.99 6.16 8.89
CA LEU A 79 -12.75 6.28 8.11
C LEU A 79 -11.59 7.00 8.84
N PRO A 80 -11.79 8.12 9.56
CA PRO A 80 -10.66 8.78 10.25
C PRO A 80 -9.98 7.86 11.26
N ARG A 81 -10.75 7.05 11.98
CA ARG A 81 -10.21 6.09 12.94
C ARG A 81 -9.55 4.90 12.25
N MET A 82 -10.16 4.41 11.17
CA MET A 82 -9.54 3.36 10.35
C MET A 82 -8.16 3.79 9.87
N LEU A 83 -8.04 5.00 9.31
CA LEU A 83 -6.79 5.59 8.85
C LEU A 83 -5.77 5.76 9.99
N GLU A 84 -6.21 6.20 11.17
CA GLU A 84 -5.35 6.31 12.35
C GLU A 84 -4.80 4.96 12.80
N LEU A 85 -5.64 3.92 12.86
CA LEU A 85 -5.23 2.56 13.22
C LEU A 85 -4.22 1.98 12.22
N ILE A 86 -4.44 2.23 10.92
CA ILE A 86 -3.47 1.88 9.87
C ILE A 86 -2.15 2.61 10.14
N ALA A 87 -2.16 3.93 10.34
CA ALA A 87 -0.95 4.71 10.61
C ALA A 87 -0.18 4.25 11.87
N GLN A 88 -0.89 3.73 12.87
CA GLN A 88 -0.31 3.15 14.08
C GLN A 88 0.23 1.72 13.89
N GLY A 89 -0.04 1.10 12.75
CA GLY A 89 0.25 -0.30 12.49
C GLY A 89 -0.55 -1.26 13.35
N VAL A 90 -1.82 -0.93 13.56
CA VAL A 90 -2.78 -1.85 14.15
C VAL A 90 -3.32 -2.76 13.05
N ASP A 91 -3.35 -4.06 13.35
CA ASP A 91 -3.88 -5.06 12.44
C ASP A 91 -5.42 -5.04 12.42
N ILE A 92 -6.01 -4.53 11.34
CA ILE A 92 -7.46 -4.36 11.21
C ILE A 92 -8.10 -5.28 10.16
N HIS A 93 -7.37 -6.28 9.65
CA HIS A 93 -7.87 -7.31 8.75
C HIS A 93 -6.83 -8.43 8.56
N HIS A 94 -7.19 -9.63 8.15
CA HIS A 94 -6.21 -10.70 7.90
C HIS A 94 -5.22 -10.42 6.74
N SER A 95 -5.59 -9.52 5.83
CA SER A 95 -4.79 -9.12 4.66
C SER A 95 -4.80 -7.61 4.53
N ILE A 96 -3.59 -7.04 4.50
CA ILE A 96 -3.33 -5.60 4.43
C ILE A 96 -3.97 -4.93 3.21
N GLU A 97 -3.97 -5.62 2.06
CA GLU A 97 -4.53 -5.12 0.81
C GLU A 97 -6.03 -4.79 0.94
N LEU A 98 -6.70 -5.40 1.90
CA LEU A 98 -8.14 -5.27 2.10
C LEU A 98 -8.53 -4.29 3.22
N TYR A 99 -7.55 -3.65 3.88
CA TYR A 99 -7.83 -2.71 4.98
C TYR A 99 -8.76 -1.56 4.58
N LEU A 100 -8.70 -1.12 3.32
CA LEU A 100 -9.54 -0.06 2.77
C LEU A 100 -10.56 -0.57 1.73
N GLU A 101 -10.77 -1.88 1.63
CA GLU A 101 -11.71 -2.48 0.67
C GLU A 101 -13.11 -1.85 0.78
N ARG A 102 -13.57 -1.60 2.01
CA ARG A 102 -14.89 -1.01 2.24
C ARG A 102 -15.02 0.39 1.66
N LEU A 103 -13.96 1.21 1.72
CA LEU A 103 -13.93 2.53 1.08
C LEU A 103 -14.02 2.41 -0.44
N GLY A 104 -13.28 1.46 -1.02
CA GLY A 104 -13.28 1.23 -2.47
C GLY A 104 -14.60 0.73 -3.05
N ARG A 105 -15.45 0.15 -2.20
CA ARG A 105 -16.79 -0.34 -2.54
C ARG A 105 -17.91 0.68 -2.30
N CYS A 106 -17.57 1.90 -1.88
CA CYS A 106 -18.52 3.01 -1.88
C CYS A 106 -18.71 3.57 -3.30
N PRO A 107 -19.90 4.10 -3.64
CA PRO A 107 -20.08 4.92 -4.84
C PRO A 107 -19.01 6.03 -4.93
N ARG A 108 -18.53 6.35 -6.14
CA ARG A 108 -17.39 7.28 -6.33
C ARG A 108 -17.63 8.69 -5.78
N ASP A 109 -18.89 9.13 -5.75
CA ASP A 109 -19.36 10.40 -5.22
C ASP A 109 -19.69 10.38 -3.71
N SER A 110 -19.41 9.26 -3.02
CA SER A 110 -19.68 9.09 -1.60
C SER A 110 -18.92 10.06 -0.70
N LEU A 111 -17.70 10.42 -1.11
CA LEU A 111 -16.87 11.40 -0.44
C LEU A 111 -16.84 12.68 -1.27
N ASN A 112 -16.95 13.81 -0.61
CA ASN A 112 -16.76 15.11 -1.27
C ASN A 112 -15.27 15.36 -1.57
N PRO A 113 -14.93 16.36 -2.41
CA PRO A 113 -13.54 16.63 -2.76
C PRO A 113 -12.61 16.90 -1.56
N ALA A 114 -13.09 17.59 -0.53
CA ALA A 114 -12.28 17.86 0.68
C ALA A 114 -11.99 16.58 1.47
N GLN A 115 -12.96 15.66 1.54
CA GLN A 115 -12.80 14.34 2.15
C GLN A 115 -11.77 13.51 1.38
N TRP A 116 -11.87 13.43 0.05
CA TRP A 116 -10.88 12.72 -0.75
C TRP A 116 -9.47 13.30 -0.61
N LEU A 117 -9.33 14.63 -0.58
CA LEU A 117 -8.05 15.28 -0.34
C LEU A 117 -7.46 14.94 1.04
N ALA A 118 -8.29 14.87 2.07
CA ALA A 118 -7.84 14.48 3.41
C ALA A 118 -7.35 13.01 3.45
N VAL A 119 -8.07 12.08 2.81
CA VAL A 119 -7.64 10.67 2.72
C VAL A 119 -6.36 10.54 1.90
N GLN A 120 -6.23 11.27 0.77
CA GLN A 120 -5.02 11.29 -0.04
C GLN A 120 -3.83 11.87 0.73
N ALA A 121 -4.02 12.92 1.54
CA ALA A 121 -2.97 13.50 2.37
C ALA A 121 -2.48 12.50 3.42
N VAL A 122 -3.37 11.74 4.05
CA VAL A 122 -2.98 10.63 4.95
C VAL A 122 -2.20 9.57 4.19
N ALA A 123 -2.66 9.15 3.01
CA ALA A 123 -1.98 8.14 2.20
C ALA A 123 -0.55 8.56 1.81
N GLN A 124 -0.37 9.82 1.40
CA GLN A 124 0.95 10.38 1.08
C GLN A 124 1.86 10.44 2.32
N ALA A 125 1.33 10.92 3.45
CA ALA A 125 2.10 11.00 4.69
C ALA A 125 2.47 9.61 5.24
N LEU A 126 1.56 8.63 5.12
CA LEU A 126 1.79 7.23 5.49
C LEU A 126 2.90 6.62 4.64
N PHE A 127 2.82 6.83 3.33
CA PHE A 127 3.83 6.31 2.41
C PHE A 127 5.20 6.96 2.62
N ALA A 128 5.25 8.27 2.87
CA ALA A 128 6.47 8.98 3.23
C ALA A 128 7.08 8.48 4.56
N ASP A 129 6.24 8.27 5.57
CA ASP A 129 6.64 7.72 6.88
C ASP A 129 7.22 6.31 6.74
N CYS A 130 6.63 5.49 5.86
CA CYS A 130 7.18 4.20 5.50
C CYS A 130 8.54 4.33 4.81
N LEU A 131 8.68 5.19 3.78
CA LEU A 131 9.94 5.38 3.05
C LEU A 131 11.10 5.90 3.91
N ALA A 132 10.79 6.53 5.04
CA ALA A 132 11.79 7.06 5.98
C ALA A 132 12.39 5.98 6.91
N ARG A 133 11.85 4.76 6.91
CA ARG A 133 12.27 3.64 7.76
C ARG A 133 12.82 2.50 6.92
N TYR A 134 13.69 1.67 7.49
CA TYR A 134 14.13 0.46 6.80
C TYR A 134 12.99 -0.58 6.71
N PRO A 135 13.02 -1.48 5.71
CA PRO A 135 12.03 -2.55 5.55
C PRO A 135 11.70 -3.35 6.82
N TRP A 136 12.70 -3.59 7.67
CA TRP A 136 12.58 -4.38 8.90
C TRP A 136 12.19 -3.56 10.15
N GLU A 137 12.20 -2.23 10.08
CA GLU A 137 11.83 -1.36 11.21
C GLU A 137 10.32 -1.19 11.36
N ARG A 138 9.56 -1.70 10.38
CA ARG A 138 8.10 -1.67 10.36
C ARG A 138 7.58 -2.89 11.13
N GLY A 139 7.57 -2.77 12.45
CA GLY A 139 6.99 -3.79 13.34
C GLY A 139 5.48 -3.98 13.14
N GLY A 140 4.90 -4.96 13.84
CA GLY A 140 3.46 -5.24 13.79
C GLY A 140 3.02 -5.94 12.48
N PRO A 141 1.81 -5.69 11.97
CA PRO A 141 1.27 -6.34 10.77
C PRO A 141 2.04 -5.97 9.50
N TRP A 142 2.82 -4.89 9.52
CA TRP A 142 3.71 -4.50 8.42
C TRP A 142 4.92 -5.42 8.26
N ASN A 143 5.19 -6.28 9.24
CA ASN A 143 6.32 -7.19 9.18
C ASN A 143 6.08 -8.27 8.11
N GLY A 144 6.87 -8.23 7.04
CA GLY A 144 6.69 -9.09 5.86
C GLY A 144 5.90 -8.42 4.74
N CYS A 145 5.28 -7.25 4.97
CA CYS A 145 4.63 -6.47 3.93
C CYS A 145 5.62 -5.59 3.17
N THR A 146 5.50 -5.59 1.85
CA THR A 146 6.22 -4.70 0.94
C THR A 146 5.48 -3.37 0.78
N LEU A 147 6.12 -2.39 0.15
CA LEU A 147 5.41 -1.15 -0.20
C LEU A 147 4.39 -1.33 -1.32
N PHE A 148 4.48 -2.39 -2.12
CA PHE A 148 3.43 -2.70 -3.10
C PHE A 148 2.17 -3.19 -2.41
N ASP A 149 2.25 -3.88 -1.26
CA ASP A 149 1.06 -4.19 -0.45
C ASP A 149 0.33 -2.92 -0.01
N VAL A 150 1.08 -1.89 0.39
CA VAL A 150 0.52 -0.59 0.80
C VAL A 150 -0.12 0.14 -0.39
N LEU A 151 0.55 0.14 -1.55
CA LEU A 151 -0.03 0.73 -2.77
C LEU A 151 -1.30 -0.02 -3.19
N ARG A 152 -1.32 -1.36 -3.08
CA ARG A 152 -2.51 -2.18 -3.35
C ARG A 152 -3.66 -1.82 -2.41
N MET A 153 -3.40 -1.74 -1.09
CA MET A 153 -4.39 -1.32 -0.10
C MET A 153 -5.02 0.04 -0.47
N LEU A 154 -4.20 1.02 -0.83
CA LEU A 154 -4.67 2.37 -1.17
C LEU A 154 -5.45 2.39 -2.49
N HIS A 155 -4.96 1.70 -3.51
CA HIS A 155 -5.66 1.54 -4.79
C HIS A 155 -6.99 0.82 -4.62
N ILE A 156 -7.01 -0.23 -3.79
CA ILE A 156 -8.23 -0.98 -3.44
C ILE A 156 -9.24 -0.05 -2.78
N GLY A 157 -8.79 0.85 -1.90
CA GLY A 157 -9.58 1.93 -1.31
C GLY A 157 -10.01 3.04 -2.28
N GLY A 158 -9.65 2.96 -3.56
CA GLY A 158 -10.05 3.90 -4.59
C GLY A 158 -9.17 5.14 -4.73
N LEU A 159 -8.01 5.17 -4.07
CA LEU A 159 -7.05 6.28 -4.16
C LEU A 159 -6.19 6.22 -5.42
N ASP A 160 -5.73 7.38 -5.86
CA ASP A 160 -4.68 7.48 -6.87
C ASP A 160 -3.30 7.22 -6.24
N ILE A 161 -2.62 6.20 -6.78
CA ILE A 161 -1.29 5.78 -6.32
C ILE A 161 -0.14 6.43 -7.11
N GLN A 162 -0.41 7.10 -8.24
CA GLN A 162 0.64 7.74 -9.03
C GLN A 162 1.46 8.77 -8.22
N PRO A 163 0.86 9.63 -7.38
CA PRO A 163 1.63 10.56 -6.56
C PRO A 163 2.57 9.87 -5.55
N LEU A 164 2.26 8.65 -5.13
CA LEU A 164 3.07 7.88 -4.18
C LEU A 164 4.25 7.22 -4.89
N LEU A 165 4.03 6.71 -6.10
CA LEU A 165 5.09 6.23 -6.99
C LEU A 165 6.07 7.36 -7.35
N ASP A 166 5.56 8.55 -7.63
CA ASP A 166 6.36 9.75 -7.90
C ASP A 166 7.18 10.19 -6.67
N LEU A 167 6.58 10.10 -5.48
CA LEU A 167 7.29 10.34 -4.21
C LEU A 167 8.44 9.36 -4.03
N TRP A 168 8.22 8.07 -4.31
CA TRP A 168 9.26 7.05 -4.21
C TRP A 168 10.43 7.35 -5.17
N LEU A 169 10.13 7.70 -6.42
CA LEU A 169 11.13 8.07 -7.41
C LEU A 169 12.03 9.20 -6.92
N ARG A 170 11.45 10.24 -6.29
CA ARG A 170 12.22 11.39 -5.79
C ARG A 170 12.93 11.15 -4.47
N THR A 171 12.59 10.11 -3.72
CA THR A 171 13.18 9.83 -2.40
C THR A 171 14.48 9.03 -2.55
N ALA A 172 15.62 9.71 -2.46
CA ALA A 172 16.95 9.14 -2.66
C ALA A 172 17.65 8.73 -1.35
N THR A 173 16.95 8.03 -0.47
CA THR A 173 17.50 7.51 0.80
C THR A 173 17.83 6.02 0.69
N PRO A 174 18.76 5.49 1.52
CA PRO A 174 18.99 4.05 1.61
C PRO A 174 17.72 3.27 1.95
N GLN A 175 16.89 3.79 2.86
CA GLN A 175 15.60 3.22 3.26
C GLN A 175 14.65 3.04 2.06
N ALA A 176 14.40 4.12 1.31
CA ALA A 176 13.54 4.09 0.13
C ALA A 176 14.09 3.17 -0.96
N THR A 177 15.40 3.14 -1.13
CA THR A 177 16.08 2.26 -2.10
C THR A 177 15.93 0.78 -1.71
N LEU A 178 16.05 0.44 -0.43
CA LEU A 178 15.86 -0.93 0.06
C LEU A 178 14.40 -1.37 0.03
N HIS A 179 13.45 -0.46 0.27
CA HIS A 179 12.06 -0.77 -0.02
C HIS A 179 11.84 -1.13 -1.47
N TYR A 180 12.55 -0.48 -2.40
CA TYR A 180 12.39 -0.77 -3.83
C TYR A 180 12.86 -2.18 -4.11
N ALA A 181 14.07 -2.54 -3.66
CA ALA A 181 14.58 -3.91 -3.79
C ALA A 181 13.59 -4.94 -3.20
N ASN A 182 13.04 -4.65 -2.02
CA ASN A 182 12.08 -5.55 -1.37
C ASN A 182 10.81 -5.73 -2.20
N ALA A 183 10.13 -4.64 -2.56
CA ALA A 183 8.86 -4.72 -3.30
C ALA A 183 9.06 -5.21 -4.74
N ALA A 184 10.03 -4.66 -5.45
CA ALA A 184 10.30 -5.02 -6.84
C ALA A 184 10.67 -6.50 -6.98
N TRP A 185 11.49 -7.05 -6.07
CA TRP A 185 11.84 -8.47 -6.13
C TRP A 185 10.61 -9.35 -5.87
N PHE A 186 9.93 -9.19 -4.74
CA PHE A 186 8.89 -10.14 -4.32
C PHE A 186 7.58 -9.98 -5.07
N ASP A 187 7.21 -8.77 -5.50
CA ASP A 187 5.88 -8.50 -6.09
C ASP A 187 5.88 -8.34 -7.61
N TYR A 188 7.05 -8.43 -8.24
CA TYR A 188 7.17 -8.17 -9.68
C TYR A 188 8.21 -9.06 -10.38
N TRP A 189 9.48 -8.97 -10.00
CA TRP A 189 10.55 -9.67 -10.72
C TRP A 189 10.56 -11.18 -10.46
N LEU A 190 10.31 -11.62 -9.22
CA LEU A 190 10.23 -13.04 -8.87
C LEU A 190 9.15 -13.79 -9.67
N ASP A 191 8.09 -13.08 -10.05
CA ASP A 191 6.99 -13.60 -10.87
C ASP A 191 7.20 -13.44 -12.38
N GLY A 192 8.42 -13.10 -12.82
CA GLY A 192 8.78 -12.95 -14.23
C GLY A 192 8.45 -11.58 -14.82
N GLY A 193 8.52 -10.52 -14.02
CA GLY A 193 8.32 -9.15 -14.48
C GLY A 193 6.85 -8.82 -14.73
N ARG A 194 5.97 -9.29 -13.84
CA ARG A 194 4.52 -9.02 -13.91
C ARG A 194 3.94 -8.89 -12.51
N VAL A 195 2.89 -8.11 -12.39
CA VAL A 195 2.08 -8.06 -11.16
C VAL A 195 1.28 -9.36 -11.06
N ASN A 196 1.53 -10.16 -10.02
CA ASN A 196 0.85 -11.44 -9.80
C ASN A 196 0.39 -11.56 -8.33
N ASN A 197 -0.73 -10.90 -7.99
CA ASN A 197 -1.31 -10.97 -6.66
C ASN A 197 -2.83 -11.21 -6.75
N ALA A 198 -3.36 -12.04 -5.85
CA ALA A 198 -4.76 -12.47 -5.87
C ALA A 198 -5.78 -11.33 -5.72
N PHE A 199 -5.41 -10.24 -5.04
CA PHE A 199 -6.30 -9.12 -4.72
C PHE A 199 -6.41 -8.05 -5.82
N VAL A 200 -5.64 -8.19 -6.90
CA VAL A 200 -5.63 -7.21 -8.02
C VAL A 200 -5.84 -7.85 -9.39
N LYS A 201 -6.20 -9.14 -9.46
CA LYS A 201 -6.43 -9.86 -10.73
C LYS A 201 -7.52 -9.21 -11.58
N ASP A 202 -8.50 -8.60 -10.94
CA ASP A 202 -9.64 -7.89 -11.52
C ASP A 202 -9.43 -6.37 -11.58
N ARG A 203 -8.20 -5.89 -11.33
CA ARG A 203 -7.83 -4.46 -11.30
C ARG A 203 -6.78 -4.13 -12.37
N PRO A 204 -7.18 -4.08 -13.65
CA PRO A 204 -6.25 -3.85 -14.76
C PRO A 204 -5.60 -2.46 -14.72
N ASP A 205 -6.26 -1.47 -14.10
CA ASP A 205 -5.75 -0.12 -13.88
C ASP A 205 -4.53 -0.11 -12.94
N TYR A 206 -4.61 -0.84 -11.82
CA TYR A 206 -3.47 -1.05 -10.91
C TYR A 206 -2.31 -1.73 -11.63
N ILE A 207 -2.60 -2.85 -12.30
CA ILE A 207 -1.59 -3.65 -13.01
C ILE A 207 -0.89 -2.78 -14.05
N THR A 208 -1.65 -2.05 -14.87
CA THR A 208 -1.10 -1.16 -15.91
C THR A 208 -0.25 -0.04 -15.30
N CYS A 209 -0.71 0.58 -14.21
CA CYS A 209 0.02 1.65 -13.53
C CYS A 209 1.39 1.16 -13.02
N VAL A 210 1.40 0.05 -12.28
CA VAL A 210 2.63 -0.51 -11.71
C VAL A 210 3.55 -1.07 -12.80
N ASP A 211 3.01 -1.79 -13.78
CA ASP A 211 3.81 -2.35 -14.88
C ASP A 211 4.49 -1.24 -15.69
N LYS A 212 3.76 -0.19 -16.04
CA LYS A 212 4.31 0.99 -16.71
C LYS A 212 5.41 1.64 -15.86
N TRP A 213 5.21 1.77 -14.55
CA TRP A 213 6.19 2.37 -13.66
C TRP A 213 7.45 1.52 -13.52
N MET A 214 7.31 0.19 -13.41
CA MET A 214 8.40 -0.77 -13.28
C MET A 214 9.23 -0.92 -14.55
N ARG A 215 8.59 -0.91 -15.73
CA ARG A 215 9.26 -1.09 -17.03
C ARG A 215 9.92 0.18 -17.55
N HIS A 216 9.51 1.35 -17.07
CA HIS A 216 10.05 2.63 -17.52
C HIS A 216 11.58 2.67 -17.34
N GLU A 217 12.31 2.80 -18.45
CA GLU A 217 13.77 2.67 -18.50
C GLU A 217 14.47 3.62 -17.52
N ALA A 218 14.07 4.88 -17.48
CA ALA A 218 14.66 5.87 -16.57
C ALA A 218 14.47 5.49 -15.09
N HIS A 219 13.35 4.83 -14.72
CA HIS A 219 13.12 4.40 -13.34
C HIS A 219 14.02 3.22 -12.98
N ARG A 220 14.12 2.23 -13.88
CA ARG A 220 15.02 1.07 -13.71
C ARG A 220 16.47 1.51 -13.59
N LEU A 221 16.93 2.42 -14.46
CA LEU A 221 18.28 2.94 -14.40
C LEU A 221 18.55 3.67 -13.07
N LEU A 222 17.62 4.53 -12.66
CA LEU A 222 17.72 5.27 -11.40
C LEU A 222 17.84 4.35 -10.19
N PHE A 223 16.95 3.37 -10.05
CA PHE A 223 17.00 2.44 -8.92
C PHE A 223 18.18 1.48 -9.00
N SER A 224 18.60 1.04 -10.19
CA SER A 224 19.82 0.24 -10.37
C SER A 224 21.05 1.00 -9.86
N GLN A 225 21.19 2.28 -10.22
CA GLN A 225 22.29 3.13 -9.74
C GLN A 225 22.26 3.31 -8.23
N ARG A 226 21.07 3.56 -7.65
CA ARG A 226 20.91 3.69 -6.19
C ARG A 226 21.29 2.41 -5.46
N LEU A 227 20.87 1.25 -5.97
CA LEU A 227 21.20 -0.05 -5.37
C LEU A 227 22.70 -0.35 -5.43
N LEU A 228 23.35 -0.06 -6.57
CA LEU A 228 24.80 -0.21 -6.72
C LEU A 228 25.59 0.74 -5.80
N ALA A 229 25.04 1.90 -5.47
CA ALA A 229 25.64 2.87 -4.58
C ALA A 229 25.41 2.59 -3.08
N LEU A 230 24.66 1.54 -2.71
CA LEU A 230 24.42 1.21 -1.31
C LEU A 230 25.70 0.67 -0.64
N GLU A 231 26.16 1.38 0.37
CA GLU A 231 27.19 0.88 1.29
C GLU A 231 26.54 -0.02 2.35
N THR A 232 26.16 -1.25 1.96
CA THR A 232 25.37 -2.17 2.82
C THR A 232 26.01 -2.42 4.19
N ALA A 233 27.34 -2.42 4.28
CA ALA A 233 28.09 -2.55 5.54
C ALA A 233 27.84 -1.41 6.55
N ARG A 234 27.31 -0.26 6.11
CA ARG A 234 26.97 0.90 6.96
C ARG A 234 25.48 0.98 7.28
N ILE A 235 24.68 0.06 6.75
CA ILE A 235 23.24 0.03 6.98
C ILE A 235 22.97 -0.67 8.32
N PRO A 236 22.35 0.02 9.29
CA PRO A 236 22.13 -0.53 10.62
C PRO A 236 21.20 -1.74 10.55
N HIS A 237 21.58 -2.82 11.22
CA HIS A 237 20.76 -4.03 11.32
C HIS A 237 20.35 -4.65 9.96
N PHE A 238 21.16 -4.44 8.91
CA PHE A 238 20.87 -4.95 7.56
C PHE A 238 20.60 -6.47 7.54
N ASP A 239 21.34 -7.24 8.35
CA ASP A 239 21.19 -8.69 8.46
C ASP A 239 19.88 -9.13 9.15
N GLN A 240 19.16 -8.20 9.80
CA GLN A 240 17.82 -8.47 10.36
C GLN A 240 16.72 -8.39 9.31
N TRP A 241 17.03 -7.93 8.09
CA TRP A 241 16.06 -7.91 7.00
C TRP A 241 15.66 -9.34 6.61
N LYS A 242 14.43 -9.71 6.98
CA LYS A 242 13.83 -11.00 6.63
C LYS A 242 13.34 -10.95 5.18
N CYS A 243 14.08 -11.58 4.27
CA CYS A 243 13.75 -11.71 2.85
C CYS A 243 13.13 -13.09 2.53
N GLY A 244 12.23 -13.57 3.39
CA GLY A 244 11.76 -14.96 3.37
C GLY A 244 12.86 -15.96 3.75
N CYS A 245 12.58 -17.26 3.60
CA CYS A 245 13.52 -18.32 3.93
C CYS A 245 14.54 -18.64 2.81
N ARG A 246 14.39 -18.03 1.63
CA ARG A 246 15.13 -18.40 0.42
C ARG A 246 16.22 -17.42 0.03
N PHE A 247 16.19 -16.19 0.53
CA PHE A 247 17.08 -15.12 0.09
C PHE A 247 17.71 -14.42 1.28
N THR A 248 18.97 -14.06 1.12
CA THR A 248 19.63 -13.06 1.96
C THR A 248 19.31 -11.66 1.45
N PRO A 249 19.45 -10.62 2.28
CA PRO A 249 19.32 -9.22 1.87
C PRO A 249 20.19 -8.86 0.66
N ALA A 250 21.44 -9.34 0.63
CA ALA A 250 22.36 -9.11 -0.47
C ALA A 250 21.89 -9.78 -1.77
N GLN A 251 21.35 -11.00 -1.69
CA GLN A 251 20.77 -11.70 -2.85
C GLN A 251 19.55 -10.97 -3.41
N VAL A 252 18.67 -10.42 -2.56
CA VAL A 252 17.51 -9.63 -3.04
C VAL A 252 17.98 -8.41 -3.84
N ILE A 253 18.97 -7.67 -3.32
CA ILE A 253 19.54 -6.51 -4.04
C ILE A 253 20.13 -6.95 -5.38
N GLN A 254 20.98 -7.99 -5.38
CA GLN A 254 21.65 -8.46 -6.58
C GLN A 254 20.66 -8.96 -7.64
N ASN A 255 19.70 -9.79 -7.24
CA ASN A 255 18.68 -10.31 -8.15
C ASN A 255 17.82 -9.19 -8.74
N CYS A 256 17.49 -8.16 -7.95
CA CYS A 256 16.75 -7.00 -8.45
C CYS A 256 17.54 -6.22 -9.50
N ILE A 257 18.86 -6.04 -9.31
CA ILE A 257 19.74 -5.40 -10.30
C ILE A 257 19.79 -6.21 -11.59
N ASP A 258 19.95 -7.53 -11.48
CA ASP A 258 20.05 -8.41 -12.65
C ASP A 258 18.73 -8.47 -13.44
N ALA A 259 17.59 -8.55 -12.76
CA ALA A 259 16.28 -8.51 -13.40
C ALA A 259 16.05 -7.21 -14.19
N MET A 260 16.42 -6.06 -13.61
CA MET A 260 16.31 -4.76 -14.30
C MET A 260 17.19 -4.67 -15.55
N ARG A 261 18.31 -5.38 -15.61
CA ARG A 261 19.20 -5.41 -16.80
C ARG A 261 18.64 -6.29 -17.91
N LEU A 262 18.14 -7.48 -17.57
CA LEU A 262 17.65 -8.46 -18.55
C LEU A 262 16.41 -7.98 -19.31
N ASP A 263 15.48 -7.28 -18.64
CA ASP A 263 14.30 -6.68 -19.27
C ASP A 263 14.68 -5.54 -20.25
N GLY A 264 15.87 -4.95 -20.13
CA GLY A 264 16.40 -3.97 -21.09
C GLY A 264 16.94 -4.60 -22.37
N THR A 265 17.44 -5.84 -22.29
CA THR A 265 18.08 -6.53 -23.42
C THR A 265 17.10 -7.23 -24.36
N GLU A 266 15.94 -7.68 -23.88
CA GLU A 266 14.93 -8.31 -24.76
C GLU A 266 14.22 -7.28 -25.66
N SER A 267 14.10 -6.02 -25.24
CA SER A 267 13.54 -4.95 -26.07
C SER A 267 14.50 -4.47 -27.18
N ALA A 268 15.81 -4.66 -27.03
CA ALA A 268 16.80 -4.30 -28.06
C ALA A 268 16.93 -5.38 -29.15
N CYS A 269 16.70 -6.66 -28.82
CA CYS A 269 16.75 -7.74 -29.81
C CYS A 269 15.54 -7.78 -30.76
N GLN A 270 14.41 -7.13 -30.43
CA GLN A 270 13.24 -7.06 -31.31
C GLN A 270 13.25 -5.89 -32.31
N GLN A 271 14.23 -4.98 -32.26
CA GLN A 271 14.36 -3.89 -33.24
C GLN A 271 15.37 -4.19 -34.37
N GLY A 272 16.01 -5.35 -34.37
CA GLY A 272 17.05 -5.71 -35.35
C GLY A 272 16.61 -6.59 -36.54
N SER A 273 15.31 -6.88 -36.73
CA SER A 273 14.87 -7.90 -37.70
C SER A 273 13.86 -7.43 -38.77
N ASN A 274 13.59 -6.13 -38.92
CA ASN A 274 12.62 -5.64 -39.92
C ASN A 274 13.21 -4.91 -41.13
N ASP A 275 14.54 -4.87 -41.28
CA ASP A 275 15.21 -4.22 -42.41
C ASP A 275 16.04 -5.20 -43.23
N GLU A 276 15.42 -6.25 -43.76
CA GLU A 276 15.93 -6.94 -44.96
C GLU A 276 14.90 -7.92 -45.52
N LYS A 277 14.07 -7.42 -46.43
CA LYS A 277 13.68 -8.08 -47.71
C LYS A 277 12.52 -7.32 -48.33
N ARG A 278 12.84 -6.15 -48.88
CA ARG A 278 12.07 -5.55 -49.95
C ARG A 278 12.93 -5.58 -51.22
N LYS A 279 12.43 -6.35 -52.21
CA LYS A 279 12.61 -6.21 -53.66
C LYS A 279 13.89 -6.77 -54.31
N PRO A 280 13.87 -7.05 -55.63
CA PRO A 280 12.84 -6.72 -56.64
C PRO A 280 11.81 -7.82 -56.92
#